data_AF-A0A7V0KSS6-F1
#
_entry.id   AF-A0A7V0KSS6-F1
#
_cell.length_a   1.000
_cell.length_b   1.000
_cell.length_c   1.000
_cell.angle_alpha   90.00
_cell.angle_beta   90.00
_cell.angle_gamma   90.00
#
_symmetry.space_group_name_H-M   'P 1'
#
loop_
_entity.id
_entity.type
_entity.pdbx_description
1 polymer ?
#
loop_
_entity_poly.entity_id
_entity_poly.type
_entity_poly.pdbx_seq_one_letter_code
_entity_poly.pdbx_strand_id
1 'polypeptide(L)' 'MVRTLITLALGGALTAVVAFVWIYRVVLPGLPTAAEIRDMHMQEPLRVYAAGGELIAEYGTKQRIPVPYERI' A
#
# COMPACT_ATOMS: atom_id res chain seq x y z
N MET A 1 -31.75 -33.01 19.84
CA MET A 1 -31.43 -31.60 20.16
C MET A 1 -29.93 -31.35 20.31
N VAL A 2 -29.19 -32.13 21.11
CA VAL A 2 -27.73 -31.93 21.29
C VAL A 2 -26.93 -32.19 20.01
N ARG A 3 -27.28 -33.23 19.23
CA ARG A 3 -26.55 -33.59 17.99
C ARG A 3 -26.59 -32.49 16.92
N THR A 4 -27.73 -31.80 16.78
CA THR A 4 -27.91 -30.70 15.82
C THR A 4 -27.17 -29.42 16.25
N LEU A 5 -27.06 -29.18 17.57
CA LEU A 5 -26.28 -28.06 18.11
C LEU A 5 -24.78 -28.28 17.89
N ILE A 6 -24.29 -29.51 18.08
CA ILE A 6 -22.88 -29.86 17.83
C ILE A 6 -22.53 -29.69 16.34
N THR A 7 -23.39 -30.15 15.42
CA THR A 7 -23.13 -30.00 13.99
C THR A 7 -23.14 -28.53 13.54
N LEU A 8 -24.02 -27.71 14.12
CA LEU A 8 -24.07 -26.27 13.84
C LEU A 8 -22.79 -25.57 14.36
N ALA A 9 -22.37 -25.90 15.57
CA ALA A 9 -21.15 -25.36 16.17
C ALA A 9 -19.90 -25.75 15.36
N LEU A 10 -19.79 -27.02 14.92
CA LEU A 10 -18.69 -27.47 14.09
C LEU A 10 -18.68 -26.76 12.72
N GLY A 11 -19.84 -26.64 12.08
CA GLY A 11 -19.97 -25.95 10.80
C GLY A 11 -19.63 -24.46 10.89
N GLY A 12 -20.08 -23.79 11.97
CA GLY A 12 -19.75 -22.40 12.24
C GLY A 12 -18.25 -22.20 12.47
N ALA A 13 -17.62 -23.06 13.28
CA ALA A 13 -16.18 -23.02 13.52
C ALA A 13 -15.38 -23.23 12.24
N LEU A 14 -15.76 -24.20 11.41
CA LEU A 14 -15.11 -24.47 10.13
C LEU A 14 -15.19 -23.25 9.19
N THR A 15 -16.37 -22.64 9.11
CA THR A 15 -16.61 -21.46 8.27
C THR A 15 -15.77 -20.27 8.72
N ALA A 16 -15.66 -20.05 10.04
CA ALA A 16 -14.83 -18.99 10.60
C ALA A 16 -13.34 -19.16 10.25
N VAL A 17 -12.81 -20.39 10.31
CA VAL A 17 -11.43 -20.68 9.93
C VAL A 17 -11.18 -20.42 8.44
N VAL A 18 -12.10 -20.86 7.57
CA VAL A 18 -12.00 -20.63 6.12
C VAL A 18 -12.04 -19.13 5.80
N ALA A 19 -12.94 -18.38 6.42
CA ALA A 19 -13.03 -16.93 6.25
C ALA A 19 -11.73 -16.23 6.67
N PHE A 20 -11.15 -16.62 7.80
CA PHE A 20 -9.90 -16.05 8.30
C PHE A 20 -8.73 -16.30 7.33
N VAL A 21 -8.59 -17.53 6.84
CA VAL A 21 -7.54 -17.88 5.85
C VAL A 21 -7.73 -17.11 4.56
N TRP A 22 -8.97 -16.95 4.09
CA TRP A 22 -9.28 -16.18 2.88
C TRP A 22 -8.88 -14.71 3.03
N ILE A 23 -9.27 -14.06 4.13
CA ILE A 23 -8.89 -12.67 4.41
C ILE A 23 -7.37 -12.52 4.45
N TYR A 24 -6.67 -13.41 5.17
CA TYR A 24 -5.22 -13.40 5.25
C TYR A 24 -4.57 -13.49 3.87
N ARG A 25 -5.05 -14.40 3.01
CA ARG A 25 -4.54 -14.60 1.64
C ARG A 25 -4.84 -13.46 0.70
N VAL A 26 -5.91 -12.69 0.90
CA VAL A 26 -6.25 -11.54 0.06
C VAL A 26 -5.52 -10.27 0.50
N VAL A 27 -5.34 -10.08 1.81
CA VAL A 27 -4.72 -8.88 2.38
C VAL A 27 -3.19 -8.93 2.27
N LEU A 28 -2.54 -10.06 2.52
CA LEU A 28 -1.07 -10.16 2.44
C LEU A 28 -0.43 -9.83 1.09
N PRO A 29 -0.91 -10.33 -0.07
CA PRO A 29 -0.23 -10.13 -1.34
C PRO A 29 -0.28 -8.67 -1.82
N GLY A 30 -1.16 -7.85 -1.25
CA GLY A 30 -1.25 -6.42 -1.54
C GLY A 30 -0.55 -5.51 -0.53
N LEU A 31 0.02 -6.07 0.55
CA LEU A 31 0.75 -5.27 1.53
C LEU A 31 2.19 -5.06 1.01
N PRO A 32 2.56 -3.82 0.66
CA PRO A 32 3.95 -3.51 0.35
C PRO A 32 4.80 -3.88 1.56
N THR A 33 5.85 -4.65 1.34
CA THR A 33 6.73 -5.07 2.42
C THR A 33 7.36 -3.85 3.07
N ALA A 34 7.63 -3.89 4.38
CA ALA A 34 8.21 -2.76 5.12
C ALA A 34 9.55 -2.25 4.53
N ALA A 35 10.17 -3.02 3.62
CA ALA A 35 11.31 -2.60 2.81
C ALA A 35 10.99 -1.44 1.84
N GLU A 36 9.76 -1.34 1.32
CA GLU A 36 9.36 -0.28 0.37
C GLU A 36 9.05 1.04 1.07
N ILE A 37 8.63 1.00 2.34
CA ILE A 37 8.33 2.21 3.13
C ILE A 37 9.60 2.78 3.79
N ARG A 38 10.61 1.94 4.05
CA ARG A 38 11.84 2.38 4.73
C ARG A 38 12.80 3.18 3.84
N ASP A 39 12.60 3.17 2.52
CA ASP A 39 13.44 3.91 1.56
C ASP A 39 12.82 5.19 1.02
N MET A 40 11.71 5.67 1.61
CA MET A 40 11.27 7.05 1.41
C MET A 40 12.14 8.00 2.24
N HIS A 41 13.40 8.13 1.82
CA HIS A 41 14.25 9.24 2.25
C HIS A 41 13.55 10.55 1.90
N MET A 42 13.66 11.55 2.78
CA MET A 42 13.18 12.90 2.50
C MET A 42 13.84 13.38 1.20
N GLN A 43 13.05 13.46 0.13
CA GLN A 43 13.49 14.05 -1.14
C GLN A 43 13.32 15.56 -1.00
N GLU A 44 14.28 16.22 -0.37
CA GLU A 44 14.34 17.68 -0.44
C GLU A 44 14.86 18.07 -1.82
N PRO A 45 14.10 18.82 -2.63
CA PRO A 45 14.58 19.29 -3.90
C PRO A 45 15.74 20.27 -3.67
N LEU A 46 16.75 20.18 -4.52
CA LEU A 46 17.81 21.18 -4.57
C LEU A 46 17.22 22.51 -5.01
N ARG A 47 17.25 23.52 -4.14
CA ARG A 47 16.83 24.89 -4.44
C ARG A 47 18.02 25.76 -4.80
N VAL A 48 17.96 26.42 -5.96
CA VAL A 48 18.98 27.35 -6.43
C VAL A 48 18.47 28.77 -6.27
N TYR A 49 19.21 29.60 -5.54
CA TYR A 49 18.87 30.99 -5.26
C TYR A 49 19.78 31.97 -6.00
N ALA A 50 19.25 33.13 -6.36
CA ALA A 50 20.00 34.28 -6.83
C ALA A 50 20.87 34.87 -5.71
N ALA A 51 21.87 35.67 -6.06
CA ALA A 51 22.65 36.41 -5.07
C ALA A 51 21.79 37.34 -4.19
N GLY A 52 20.62 37.78 -4.68
CA GLY A 52 19.62 38.55 -3.94
C GLY A 52 18.66 37.72 -3.07
N GLY A 53 18.82 36.40 -3.00
CA GLY A 53 17.97 35.51 -2.20
C GLY A 53 16.67 35.07 -2.88
N GLU A 54 16.43 35.45 -4.13
CA GLU A 54 15.26 35.01 -4.91
C GLU A 54 15.44 33.58 -5.43
N LEU A 55 14.40 32.75 -5.40
CA LEU A 55 14.45 31.36 -5.87
C LEU A 55 14.43 31.32 -7.41
N ILE A 56 15.46 30.74 -8.03
CA ILE A 56 15.61 30.66 -9.49
C ILE A 56 15.15 29.29 -10.03
N ALA A 57 15.44 28.20 -9.30
CA ALA A 57 15.13 26.85 -9.77
C ALA A 57 15.06 25.83 -8.63
N GLU A 58 14.27 24.77 -8.82
CA GLU A 58 14.22 23.60 -7.96
C GLU A 58 14.50 22.32 -8.79
N TYR A 59 15.43 21.48 -8.34
CA TYR A 59 15.83 20.23 -9.00
C TYR A 59 15.62 19.03 -8.07
N GLY A 60 15.30 17.85 -8.61
CA GLY A 60 15.03 16.64 -7.81
C GLY A 60 13.55 16.35 -7.60
N THR A 61 12.66 17.23 -8.05
CA THR A 61 11.24 16.93 -8.19
C THR A 61 11.07 15.93 -9.33
N LYS A 62 10.57 14.72 -9.06
CA LYS A 62 10.06 13.84 -10.13
C LYS A 62 8.86 14.53 -10.77
N GLN A 63 9.09 15.36 -11.80
CA GLN A 63 8.02 15.85 -12.66
C GLN A 63 7.51 14.67 -13.50
N ARG A 64 6.55 13.92 -12.93
CA ARG A 64 5.76 13.01 -13.75
C ARG A 64 4.75 13.86 -14.50
N ILE A 65 4.94 13.99 -15.81
CA ILE A 65 3.88 14.39 -16.74
C ILE A 65 3.18 13.07 -17.10
N PRO A 66 2.00 12.77 -16.54
CA PRO A 66 1.32 11.52 -16.85
C PRO A 66 0.93 11.53 -18.32
N VAL A 67 1.33 10.49 -19.04
CA VAL A 67 0.84 10.21 -20.39
C VAL A 67 -0.41 9.31 -20.30
N PRO A 68 -1.44 9.55 -21.12
CA PRO A 68 -2.59 8.65 -21.21
C PRO A 68 -2.15 7.23 -21.60
N TYR A 69 -2.84 6.21 -21.09
CA TYR A 69 -2.52 4.80 -21.35
C TYR A 69 -2.62 4.44 -22.84
N GLU A 70 -3.45 5.17 -23.58
CA GLU A 70 -3.65 5.05 -25.02
C GLU A 70 -2.43 5.48 -25.85
N ARG A 71 -1.38 6.03 -25.20
CA ARG A 71 -0.16 6.57 -25.85
C ARG A 71 1.11 5.80 -25.47
N ILE A 72 0.99 4.61 -24.88
CA ILE A 72 2.10 3.71 -24.52
C ILE A 72 2.13 2.53 -25.48
#